data_AF-A0A2S1KUK0-F1
#
_entry.id   AF-A0A2S1KUK0-F1
#
_cell.length_a   1.000
_cell.length_b   1.000
_cell.length_c   1.000
_cell.angle_alpha   90.00
_cell.angle_beta   90.00
_cell.angle_gamma   90.00
#
_symmetry.space_group_name_H-M   'P 1'
#
loop_
_entity.id
_entity.type
_entity.pdbx_description
1 polymer ?
#
loop_
_entity_poly.entity_id
_entity_poly.type
_entity_poly.pdbx_seq_one_letter_code
_entity_poly.pdbx_strand_id
1 'polypeptide(L)'
;MQLQTGDLIFVGVTDTDDFSQRIAASTHRETAVDYTHIGLVEKTTATLFVLHASPETGSTREPLATFLNRQTGVADVYRPTISNAPWPAILQNAKAMLGQPYNWSFIKSRPGYYCSEYIMNAFQPAQIFTEAPMTFGPNNSILPGWLDYYTDLGLTVPNGEPGTNPNGLANSPHLDYLGRLNDVNAVDAW
;
A
#
# COMPACT_ATOMS: atom_id res chain seq x y z
N MET A 1 -2.71 -8.59 20.10
CA MET A 1 -2.59 -9.29 18.80
C MET A 1 -1.12 -9.57 18.50
N GLN A 2 -0.79 -10.58 17.68
CA GLN A 2 0.56 -10.76 17.11
C GLN A 2 0.50 -10.71 15.59
N LEU A 3 1.44 -9.97 14.99
CA LEU A 3 1.64 -9.93 13.54
C LEU A 3 2.13 -11.28 12.99
N GLN A 4 1.66 -11.61 11.79
CA GLN A 4 1.97 -12.82 11.05
C GLN A 4 2.41 -12.47 9.63
N THR A 5 3.18 -13.38 9.03
CA THR A 5 3.44 -13.33 7.58
C THR A 5 2.11 -13.27 6.84
N GLY A 6 1.98 -12.32 5.92
CA GLY A 6 0.76 -12.13 5.14
C GLY A 6 -0.16 -11.03 5.64
N ASP A 7 0.05 -10.54 6.87
CA ASP A 7 -0.66 -9.35 7.35
C ASP A 7 -0.29 -8.13 6.49
N LEU A 8 -1.24 -7.23 6.32
CA LEU A 8 -1.07 -5.98 5.60
C LEU A 8 -1.16 -4.83 6.59
N ILE A 9 -0.18 -3.93 6.53
CA ILE A 9 -0.19 -2.69 7.30
C ILE A 9 -0.60 -1.56 6.36
N PHE A 10 -1.75 -0.96 6.64
CA PHE A 10 -2.24 0.23 5.95
C PHE A 10 -1.90 1.46 6.77
N VAL A 11 -1.33 2.46 6.11
CA VAL A 11 -0.90 3.70 6.76
C VAL A 11 -1.84 4.82 6.35
N GLY A 12 -2.40 5.50 7.34
CA GLY A 12 -3.29 6.64 7.14
C GLY A 12 -2.53 7.93 6.78
N VAL A 13 -3.27 8.88 6.22
CA VAL A 13 -2.78 10.24 5.94
C VAL A 13 -2.30 10.94 7.20
N THR A 14 -1.34 11.84 7.05
CA THR A 14 -1.11 12.95 7.98
C THR A 14 -1.24 14.29 7.29
N ASP A 15 -1.60 15.30 8.08
CA ASP A 15 -1.78 16.69 7.64
C ASP A 15 -0.48 17.39 7.19
N THR A 16 0.64 16.67 7.11
CA THR A 16 1.98 17.25 6.84
C THR A 16 2.55 16.93 5.47
N ASP A 17 2.02 15.94 4.74
CA ASP A 17 2.52 15.56 3.41
C ASP A 17 1.50 15.87 2.29
N ASP A 18 1.85 16.82 1.42
CA ASP A 18 0.99 17.31 0.34
C ASP A 18 0.69 16.23 -0.73
N PHE A 19 1.62 15.31 -0.96
CA PHE A 19 1.41 14.18 -1.86
C PHE A 19 0.39 13.19 -1.30
N SER A 20 0.57 12.78 -0.03
CA SER A 20 -0.39 11.94 0.70
C SER A 20 -1.78 12.59 0.77
N GLN A 21 -1.87 13.90 1.03
CA GLN A 21 -3.14 14.61 1.05
C GLN A 21 -3.84 14.59 -0.30
N ARG A 22 -3.12 14.78 -1.41
CA ARG A 22 -3.70 14.66 -2.76
C ARG A 22 -4.21 13.25 -3.06
N ILE A 23 -3.47 12.22 -2.64
CA ILE A 23 -3.92 10.82 -2.78
C ILE A 23 -5.23 10.60 -1.99
N ALA A 24 -5.29 11.09 -0.75
CA ALA A 24 -6.47 11.00 0.10
C ALA A 24 -7.68 11.68 -0.54
N ALA A 25 -7.49 12.94 -0.96
CA ALA A 25 -8.49 13.78 -1.63
C ALA A 25 -9.10 13.11 -2.88
N SER A 26 -8.37 12.18 -3.48
CA SER A 26 -8.77 11.50 -4.71
C SER A 26 -9.40 10.13 -4.48
N THR A 27 -9.17 9.52 -3.32
CA THR A 27 -9.52 8.11 -3.04
C THR A 27 -10.39 7.93 -1.79
N HIS A 28 -10.95 9.04 -1.29
CA HIS A 28 -11.76 9.12 -0.07
C HIS A 28 -12.79 8.00 0.07
N ARG A 29 -12.94 7.52 1.31
CA ARG A 29 -14.02 6.62 1.75
C ARG A 29 -15.00 7.31 2.70
N GLU A 30 -16.16 6.69 2.92
CA GLU A 30 -17.06 6.95 4.06
C GLU A 30 -16.55 6.37 5.41
N THR A 31 -15.39 5.71 5.43
CA THR A 31 -14.75 5.20 6.67
C THR A 31 -13.91 6.28 7.34
N ALA A 32 -13.64 6.14 8.64
CA ALA A 32 -12.97 7.16 9.44
C ALA A 32 -11.48 7.43 9.09
N VAL A 33 -10.84 6.60 8.28
CA VAL A 33 -9.41 6.72 7.92
C VAL A 33 -9.25 6.54 6.41
N ASP A 34 -8.52 7.48 5.79
CA ASP A 34 -8.02 7.35 4.42
C ASP A 34 -6.57 6.87 4.45
N TYR A 35 -6.29 5.80 3.71
CA TYR A 35 -4.96 5.21 3.62
C TYR A 35 -4.20 5.71 2.39
N THR A 36 -2.93 6.04 2.58
CA THR A 36 -2.02 6.51 1.50
C THR A 36 -0.88 5.53 1.23
N HIS A 37 -0.62 4.60 2.14
CA HIS A 37 0.43 3.62 1.98
C HIS A 37 0.02 2.24 2.49
N ILE A 38 0.71 1.21 2.00
CA ILE A 38 0.46 -0.19 2.33
C ILE A 38 1.76 -1.00 2.26
N GLY A 39 1.92 -1.94 3.20
CA GLY A 39 3.03 -2.88 3.22
C GLY A 39 2.63 -4.31 3.62
N LEU A 40 3.39 -5.30 3.14
CA LEU A 40 3.22 -6.72 3.46
C LEU A 40 4.16 -7.14 4.58
N VAL A 41 3.62 -7.72 5.64
CA VAL A 41 4.40 -8.27 6.75
C VAL A 41 5.01 -9.62 6.35
N GLU A 42 6.31 -9.75 6.64
CA GLU A 42 7.02 -11.02 6.66
C GLU A 42 7.57 -11.27 8.07
N LYS A 43 7.15 -12.39 8.68
CA LYS A 43 7.71 -12.88 9.93
C LYS A 43 8.83 -13.87 9.67
N THR A 44 10.00 -13.58 10.23
CA THR A 44 11.13 -14.50 10.30
C THR A 44 11.29 -15.04 11.72
N THR A 45 12.23 -15.95 11.94
CA THR A 45 12.56 -16.46 13.28
C THR A 45 13.11 -15.40 14.22
N ALA A 46 13.75 -14.35 13.68
CA ALA A 46 14.43 -13.31 14.46
C ALA A 46 13.59 -12.03 14.60
N THR A 47 12.90 -11.60 13.54
CA THR A 47 12.19 -10.31 13.53
C THR A 47 11.12 -10.23 12.45
N LEU A 48 10.36 -9.13 12.47
CA LEU A 48 9.35 -8.77 11.48
C LEU A 48 9.93 -7.79 10.47
N PHE A 49 9.60 -8.02 9.21
CA PHE A 49 9.92 -7.13 8.11
C PHE A 49 8.65 -6.67 7.41
N VAL A 50 8.74 -5.54 6.73
CA VAL A 50 7.70 -5.02 5.84
C VAL A 50 8.29 -4.93 4.44
N LEU A 51 7.57 -5.53 3.48
CA LEU A 51 7.85 -5.44 2.06
C LEU A 51 6.86 -4.45 1.44
N HIS A 52 7.35 -3.38 0.82
CA HIS A 52 6.51 -2.31 0.28
C HIS A 52 7.24 -1.53 -0.83
N ALA A 53 6.53 -0.66 -1.53
CA ALA A 53 7.12 0.32 -2.44
C ALA A 53 6.86 1.75 -1.94
N SER A 54 7.90 2.58 -1.78
CA SER A 54 7.77 3.98 -1.35
C SER A 54 8.56 4.95 -2.24
N PRO A 55 8.19 6.23 -2.28
CA PRO A 55 8.95 7.27 -2.96
C PRO A 55 10.45 7.30 -2.64
N GLU A 56 10.82 7.07 -1.38
CA GLU A 56 12.19 7.24 -0.88
C GLU A 56 13.09 6.04 -1.21
N THR A 57 12.51 4.84 -1.27
CA THR A 57 13.29 3.59 -1.33
C THR A 57 12.96 2.72 -2.54
N GLY A 58 11.95 3.09 -3.34
CA GLY A 58 11.36 2.19 -4.31
C GLY A 58 10.77 0.97 -3.61
N SER A 59 10.79 -0.18 -4.27
CA SER A 59 10.40 -1.46 -3.69
C SER A 59 11.49 -2.02 -2.78
N THR A 60 11.17 -2.16 -1.50
CA THR A 60 12.14 -2.52 -0.46
C THR A 60 11.57 -3.53 0.53
N ARG A 61 12.49 -4.10 1.31
CA ARG A 61 12.22 -4.95 2.46
C ARG A 61 13.00 -4.39 3.63
N GLU A 62 12.30 -3.94 4.66
CA GLU A 62 12.94 -3.32 5.82
C GLU A 62 12.35 -3.79 7.15
N PRO A 63 13.10 -3.67 8.27
CA PRO A 63 12.58 -4.03 9.59
C PRO A 63 11.30 -3.26 9.91
N LEU A 64 10.35 -3.90 10.60
CA LEU A 64 9.09 -3.26 10.99
C LEU A 64 9.31 -1.94 11.74
N ALA A 65 10.27 -1.88 12.66
CA ALA A 65 10.59 -0.66 13.39
C ALA A 65 11.07 0.48 12.45
N THR A 66 11.89 0.15 11.45
CA THR A 66 12.35 1.12 10.45
C THR A 66 11.19 1.65 9.60
N PHE A 67 10.30 0.76 9.16
CA PHE A 67 9.09 1.13 8.44
C PHE A 67 8.24 2.08 9.27
N LEU A 68 7.92 1.73 10.52
CA LEU A 68 7.05 2.53 11.40
C LEU A 68 7.65 3.89 11.76
N ASN A 69 8.97 3.98 11.97
CA ASN A 69 9.63 5.25 12.27
C ASN A 69 9.53 6.28 11.12
N ARG A 70 9.21 5.84 9.90
CA ARG A 70 8.96 6.71 8.75
C ARG A 70 7.49 7.07 8.58
N GLN A 71 6.59 6.34 9.24
CA GLN A 71 5.17 6.60 9.15
C GLN A 71 4.80 7.68 10.16
N THR A 72 4.12 8.71 9.69
CA THR A 72 3.59 9.77 10.57
C THR A 72 2.12 9.52 10.92
N GLY A 73 1.42 8.70 10.12
CA GLY A 73 0.00 8.41 10.27
C GLY A 73 -0.30 7.19 11.10
N VAL A 74 -1.59 6.86 11.21
CA VAL A 74 -2.03 5.63 11.88
C VAL A 74 -1.55 4.42 11.08
N ALA A 75 -1.20 3.33 11.77
CA ALA A 75 -0.86 2.06 11.17
C ALA A 75 -1.90 1.02 11.58
N ASP A 76 -2.78 0.66 10.65
CA ASP A 76 -3.90 -0.24 10.88
C ASP A 76 -3.62 -1.59 10.18
N VAL A 77 -3.91 -2.69 10.86
CA VAL A 77 -3.54 -4.04 10.43
C VAL A 77 -4.75 -4.79 9.90
N TYR A 78 -4.57 -5.41 8.73
CA TYR A 78 -5.56 -6.29 8.12
C TYR A 78 -4.95 -7.67 7.85
N ARG A 79 -5.75 -8.73 8.03
CA ARG A 79 -5.37 -10.10 7.70
C ARG A 79 -6.16 -10.62 6.52
N PRO A 80 -5.50 -11.18 5.49
CA PRO A 80 -6.19 -11.90 4.44
C PRO A 80 -6.93 -13.14 4.96
N THR A 81 -8.21 -13.28 4.61
CA THR A 81 -9.10 -14.40 4.99
C THR A 81 -9.00 -15.57 3.99
N ILE A 82 -7.78 -15.88 3.56
CA ILE A 82 -7.53 -16.92 2.55
C ILE A 82 -7.24 -18.26 3.23
N SER A 83 -8.12 -19.23 3.03
CA SER A 83 -7.87 -20.61 3.45
C SER A 83 -6.76 -21.23 2.57
N ASN A 84 -5.71 -21.80 3.19
CA ASN A 84 -4.54 -22.35 2.50
C ASN A 84 -3.83 -21.36 1.58
N ALA A 85 -3.67 -20.11 2.03
CA ALA A 85 -3.00 -19.08 1.25
C ALA A 85 -1.61 -19.54 0.77
N PRO A 86 -1.25 -19.27 -0.50
CA PRO A 86 0.05 -19.65 -1.06
C PRO A 86 1.15 -18.69 -0.60
N TRP A 87 1.33 -18.54 0.72
CA TRP A 87 2.28 -17.60 1.34
C TRP A 87 3.71 -17.72 0.79
N PRO A 88 4.26 -18.92 0.55
CA PRO A 88 5.59 -19.02 -0.07
C PRO A 88 5.65 -18.37 -1.45
N ALA A 89 4.61 -18.55 -2.29
CA ALA A 89 4.54 -17.95 -3.62
C ALA A 89 4.30 -16.43 -3.56
N ILE A 90 3.45 -15.96 -2.65
CA ILE A 90 3.21 -14.53 -2.42
C ILE A 90 4.50 -13.82 -2.00
N LEU A 91 5.22 -14.39 -1.03
CA LEU A 91 6.50 -13.86 -0.59
C LEU A 91 7.58 -13.95 -1.67
N GLN A 92 7.58 -15.02 -2.47
CA GLN A 92 8.49 -15.16 -3.60
C GLN A 92 8.26 -14.04 -4.62
N ASN A 93 7.01 -13.77 -4.99
CA ASN A 93 6.65 -12.68 -5.90
C ASN A 93 7.06 -11.32 -5.32
N ALA A 94 6.72 -11.04 -4.06
CA ALA A 94 7.12 -9.81 -3.39
C ALA A 94 8.65 -9.62 -3.43
N LYS A 95 9.42 -10.66 -3.08
CA LYS A 95 10.89 -10.61 -3.08
C LYS A 95 11.49 -10.43 -4.48
N ALA A 96 10.88 -11.03 -5.50
CA ALA A 96 11.33 -10.90 -6.88
C ALA A 96 11.19 -9.46 -7.42
N MET A 97 10.30 -8.66 -6.82
CA MET A 97 10.07 -7.27 -7.19
C MET A 97 10.96 -6.27 -6.46
N LEU A 98 11.77 -6.69 -5.48
CA LEU A 98 12.60 -5.78 -4.68
C LEU A 98 13.69 -5.08 -5.52
N GLY A 99 14.01 -3.83 -5.16
CA GLY A 99 15.04 -3.01 -5.81
C GLY A 99 14.55 -2.26 -7.06
N GLN A 100 13.28 -2.43 -7.45
CA GLN A 100 12.66 -1.63 -8.51
C GLN A 100 12.35 -0.20 -8.02
N PRO A 101 12.44 0.81 -8.90
CA PRO A 101 12.14 2.20 -8.54
C PRO A 101 10.66 2.40 -8.18
N TYR A 102 10.35 3.55 -7.58
CA TYR A 102 8.96 3.94 -7.36
C TYR A 102 8.31 4.39 -8.68
N ASN A 103 7.12 3.87 -8.98
CA ASN A 103 6.35 4.29 -10.15
C ASN A 103 5.52 5.54 -9.84
N TRP A 104 6.12 6.71 -10.10
CA TRP A 104 5.50 8.02 -9.91
C TRP A 104 4.29 8.30 -10.81
N SER A 105 4.16 7.58 -11.92
CA SER A 105 3.05 7.80 -12.86
C SER A 105 1.78 7.05 -12.49
N PHE A 106 1.87 6.06 -11.59
CA PHE A 106 0.82 5.08 -11.30
C PHE A 106 0.31 4.27 -12.52
N ILE A 107 0.92 4.42 -13.70
CA ILE A 107 0.57 3.69 -14.92
C ILE A 107 1.33 2.37 -14.91
N LYS A 108 0.60 1.25 -14.93
CA LYS A 108 1.15 -0.12 -14.86
C LYS A 108 2.21 -0.47 -15.91
N SER A 109 2.13 0.12 -17.10
CA SER A 109 3.11 -0.14 -18.17
C SER A 109 4.42 0.63 -17.99
N ARG A 110 4.54 1.49 -16.97
CA ARG A 110 5.74 2.27 -16.67
C ARG A 110 6.65 1.51 -15.69
N PRO A 111 7.96 1.79 -15.69
CA PRO A 111 8.90 1.10 -14.80
C PRO A 111 8.61 1.33 -13.32
N GLY A 112 8.88 0.31 -12.51
CA GLY A 112 8.76 0.39 -11.06
C GLY A 112 7.37 0.01 -10.55
N TYR A 113 7.16 0.23 -9.26
CA TYR A 113 5.88 -0.02 -8.59
C TYR A 113 5.52 1.12 -7.65
N TYR A 114 4.22 1.41 -7.52
CA TYR A 114 3.69 2.13 -6.37
C TYR A 114 3.13 1.13 -5.34
N CYS A 115 2.87 1.60 -4.12
CA CYS A 115 2.65 0.75 -2.95
C CYS A 115 1.55 -0.31 -3.13
N SER A 116 0.38 0.07 -3.63
CA SER A 116 -0.76 -0.84 -3.79
C SER A 116 -0.64 -1.73 -5.03
N GLU A 117 -0.01 -1.27 -6.11
CA GLU A 117 0.35 -2.14 -7.24
C GLU A 117 1.34 -3.24 -6.80
N TYR A 118 2.35 -2.88 -6.03
CA TYR A 118 3.31 -3.83 -5.47
C TYR A 118 2.60 -4.94 -4.66
N ILE A 119 1.66 -4.57 -3.79
CA ILE A 119 0.89 -5.54 -3.01
C ILE A 119 -0.02 -6.40 -3.90
N MET A 120 -0.72 -5.80 -4.87
CA MET A 120 -1.55 -6.56 -5.79
C MET A 120 -0.74 -7.59 -6.58
N ASN A 121 0.44 -7.21 -7.08
CA ASN A 121 1.33 -8.11 -7.81
C ASN A 121 1.90 -9.22 -6.92
N ALA A 122 2.23 -8.92 -5.66
CA ALA A 122 2.65 -9.92 -4.69
C ALA A 122 1.54 -10.96 -4.44
N PHE A 123 0.30 -10.51 -4.34
CA PHE A 123 -0.88 -11.36 -4.09
C PHE A 123 -1.50 -11.98 -5.35
N GLN A 124 -0.87 -11.84 -6.52
CA GLN A 124 -1.34 -12.46 -7.76
C GLN A 124 -1.64 -13.98 -7.62
N PRO A 125 -0.85 -14.79 -6.89
CA PRO A 125 -1.16 -16.22 -6.69
C PRO A 125 -2.45 -16.50 -5.90
N ALA A 126 -2.94 -15.54 -5.12
CA ALA A 126 -4.16 -15.66 -4.32
C ALA A 126 -5.37 -14.93 -4.92
N GLN A 127 -5.16 -13.98 -5.84
CA GLN A 127 -6.19 -13.25 -6.58
C GLN A 127 -7.28 -12.60 -5.69
N ILE A 128 -6.89 -12.08 -4.52
CA ILE A 128 -7.84 -11.42 -3.58
C ILE A 128 -8.06 -9.92 -3.82
N PHE A 129 -7.35 -9.35 -4.80
CA PHE A 129 -7.42 -7.95 -5.17
C PHE A 129 -7.79 -7.80 -6.63
N THR A 130 -8.48 -6.71 -6.94
CA THR A 130 -8.91 -6.36 -8.29
C THR A 130 -8.55 -4.90 -8.57
N GLU A 131 -8.28 -4.62 -9.84
CA GLU A 131 -8.07 -3.25 -10.31
C GLU A 131 -9.41 -2.51 -10.36
N ALA A 132 -9.36 -1.20 -10.16
CA ALA A 132 -10.48 -0.29 -10.35
C ALA A 132 -10.02 0.90 -11.21
N PRO A 133 -10.95 1.63 -11.85
CA PRO A 133 -10.62 2.87 -12.52
C PRO A 133 -9.96 3.85 -11.54
N MET A 134 -8.78 4.38 -11.90
CA MET A 134 -8.10 5.38 -11.07
C MET A 134 -8.88 6.69 -11.05
N THR A 135 -8.96 7.30 -9.87
CA THR A 135 -9.60 8.58 -9.64
C THR A 135 -8.57 9.59 -9.15
N PHE A 136 -8.61 10.79 -9.72
CA PHE A 136 -7.72 11.91 -9.36
C PHE A 136 -8.52 13.10 -8.81
N GLY A 137 -9.72 12.83 -8.30
CA GLY A 137 -10.64 13.79 -7.71
C GLY A 137 -12.02 13.18 -7.49
N PRO A 138 -12.90 13.86 -6.72
CA PRO A 138 -14.24 13.37 -6.44
C PRO A 138 -15.11 13.38 -7.71
N ASN A 139 -16.06 12.46 -7.82
CA ASN A 139 -17.08 12.42 -8.87
C ASN A 139 -16.51 12.48 -10.31
N ASN A 140 -15.41 11.76 -10.58
CA ASN A 140 -14.68 11.75 -11.86
C ASN A 140 -14.05 13.11 -12.26
N SER A 141 -13.96 14.07 -11.34
CA SER A 141 -13.16 15.28 -11.55
C SER A 141 -11.67 14.98 -11.40
N ILE A 142 -10.84 15.91 -11.87
CA ILE A 142 -9.40 15.90 -11.67
C ILE A 142 -9.05 17.16 -10.88
N LEU A 143 -8.43 16.99 -9.71
CA LEU A 143 -7.99 18.12 -8.90
C LEU A 143 -6.85 18.87 -9.60
N PRO A 144 -6.79 20.21 -9.53
CA PRO A 144 -5.77 21.01 -10.22
C PRO A 144 -4.33 20.56 -9.95
N GLY A 145 -4.04 20.18 -8.70
CA GLY A 145 -2.70 19.68 -8.35
C GLY A 145 -2.30 18.42 -9.12
N TRP A 146 -3.23 17.57 -9.53
CA TRP A 146 -2.90 16.43 -10.40
C TRP A 146 -2.61 16.87 -11.84
N LEU A 147 -3.29 17.90 -12.34
CA LEU A 147 -2.97 18.45 -13.66
C LEU A 147 -1.53 18.97 -13.71
N ASP A 148 -1.12 19.74 -12.69
CA ASP A 148 0.25 20.26 -12.58
C ASP A 148 1.26 19.12 -12.46
N TYR A 149 1.00 18.17 -11.55
CA TYR A 149 1.86 17.01 -11.33
C TYR A 149 2.11 16.19 -12.61
N TYR A 150 1.05 15.86 -13.35
CA TYR A 150 1.19 15.08 -14.59
C TYR A 150 1.79 15.90 -15.73
N THR A 151 1.57 17.23 -15.74
CA THR A 151 2.26 18.13 -16.67
C THR A 151 3.78 18.09 -16.46
N ASP A 152 4.23 18.14 -15.21
CA ASP A 152 5.66 18.04 -14.86
C ASP A 152 6.26 16.68 -15.24
N LEU A 153 5.47 15.61 -15.17
CA LEU A 153 5.87 14.28 -15.66
C LEU A 153 5.86 14.16 -17.19
N GLY A 154 5.32 15.13 -17.92
CA GLY A 154 5.11 15.06 -19.37
C GLY A 154 4.08 14.00 -19.77
N LEU A 155 3.07 13.76 -18.93
CA LEU A 155 2.06 12.72 -19.08
C LEU A 155 0.64 13.30 -18.97
N THR A 156 -0.33 12.58 -19.50
CA THR A 156 -1.74 12.83 -19.20
C THR A 156 -2.13 12.16 -17.89
N VAL A 157 -3.00 12.79 -17.11
CA VAL A 157 -3.60 12.16 -15.92
C VAL A 157 -4.33 10.88 -16.36
N PRO A 158 -3.98 9.69 -15.84
CA PRO A 158 -4.57 8.42 -16.25
C PRO A 158 -5.92 8.19 -15.55
N ASN A 159 -6.77 9.22 -15.53
CA ASN A 159 -8.07 9.16 -14.88
C ASN A 159 -9.00 8.19 -15.64
N GLY A 160 -9.56 7.22 -14.93
CA GLY A 160 -10.39 6.16 -15.49
C GLY A 160 -9.60 4.93 -16.00
N GLU A 161 -8.27 5.00 -16.10
CA GLU A 161 -7.44 3.83 -16.45
C GLU A 161 -7.42 2.82 -15.30
N PRO A 162 -7.26 1.51 -15.58
CA PRO A 162 -7.16 0.50 -14.53
C PRO A 162 -5.94 0.73 -13.62
N GLY A 163 -6.17 0.67 -12.31
CA GLY A 163 -5.11 0.75 -11.32
C GLY A 163 -5.58 0.29 -9.94
N THR A 164 -4.80 0.64 -8.93
CA THR A 164 -5.07 0.29 -7.53
C THR A 164 -4.78 1.48 -6.63
N ASN A 165 -5.37 1.48 -5.44
CA ASN A 165 -5.00 2.39 -4.37
C ASN A 165 -5.18 1.67 -3.01
N PRO A 166 -4.51 2.14 -1.93
CA PRO A 166 -4.61 1.50 -0.62
C PRO A 166 -6.05 1.36 -0.12
N ASN A 167 -6.90 2.38 -0.29
CA ASN A 167 -8.30 2.33 0.13
C ASN A 167 -9.13 1.27 -0.63
N GLY A 168 -8.84 1.08 -1.91
CA GLY A 168 -9.43 0.03 -2.74
C GLY A 168 -9.01 -1.37 -2.27
N LEU A 169 -7.73 -1.57 -1.96
CA LEU A 169 -7.24 -2.85 -1.43
C LEU A 169 -7.82 -3.16 -0.04
N ALA A 170 -7.87 -2.16 0.84
CA ALA A 170 -8.49 -2.29 2.15
C ALA A 170 -10.00 -2.61 2.09
N ASN A 171 -10.65 -2.46 0.93
CA ASN A 171 -12.09 -2.70 0.72
C ASN A 171 -12.35 -4.14 0.24
N SER A 172 -11.28 -4.91 0.03
CA SER A 172 -11.42 -6.30 -0.37
C SER A 172 -12.21 -7.06 0.70
N PRO A 173 -13.25 -7.82 0.31
CA PRO A 173 -14.01 -8.66 1.23
C PRO A 173 -13.18 -9.83 1.78
N HIS A 174 -11.93 -9.99 1.29
CA HIS A 174 -10.99 -11.00 1.72
C HIS A 174 -10.03 -10.50 2.80
N LEU A 175 -10.31 -9.36 3.45
CA LEU A 175 -9.50 -8.83 4.54
C LEU A 175 -10.32 -8.62 5.81
N ASP A 176 -9.81 -9.12 6.93
CA ASP A 176 -10.32 -8.80 8.26
C ASP A 176 -9.49 -7.68 8.89
N TYR A 177 -10.16 -6.63 9.38
CA TYR A 177 -9.50 -5.61 10.19
C TYR A 177 -9.19 -6.16 11.58
N LEU A 178 -7.93 -6.08 11.99
CA LEU A 178 -7.48 -6.64 13.26
C LEU A 178 -7.22 -5.60 14.36
N GLY A 179 -7.12 -4.32 14.00
CA GLY A 179 -6.85 -3.22 14.93
C GLY A 179 -5.65 -2.37 14.56
N ARG A 180 -5.40 -1.36 15.39
CA ARG A 180 -4.28 -0.41 15.25
C ARG A 180 -3.00 -1.00 15.84
N LEU A 181 -1.87 -0.78 15.17
CA LEU A 181 -0.58 -1.35 15.58
C LEU A 181 -0.09 -0.86 16.96
N ASN A 182 -0.49 0.31 17.43
CA ASN A 182 -0.14 0.78 18.78
C ASN A 182 -0.87 -0.01 19.90
N ASP A 183 -1.94 -0.72 19.56
CA ASP A 183 -2.64 -1.68 20.45
C ASP A 183 -2.05 -3.10 20.32
N VAL A 184 -0.97 -3.23 19.53
CA VAL A 184 -0.25 -4.46 19.29
C VAL A 184 1.07 -4.33 20.03
N ASN A 185 1.40 -5.30 20.86
CA ASN A 185 2.76 -5.47 21.37
C ASN A 185 3.66 -5.83 20.17
N ALA A 186 3.99 -4.84 19.35
CA ALA A 186 5.11 -4.92 18.46
C ALA A 186 6.33 -4.85 19.39
N VAL A 187 7.13 -5.91 19.38
CA VAL A 187 8.33 -6.06 20.19
C VAL A 187 8.06 -6.46 21.65
N ASP A 188 7.82 -7.76 21.88
CA ASP A 188 8.37 -8.35 23.11
C ASP A 188 9.88 -8.10 23.08
N ALA A 189 10.35 -7.42 24.12
CA ALA A 189 11.72 -7.02 24.36
C ALA A 189 12.73 -8.15 24.15
N TRP A 190 13.76 -7.88 23.36
CA TRP A 190 15.06 -8.56 23.42
C TRP A 190 16.17 -7.55 23.10
#